data_AF-A5PH70-F1
#
_entry.id   AF-A5PH70-F1
#
_cell.length_a   1.000
_cell.length_b   1.000
_cell.length_c   1.000
_cell.angle_alpha   90.00
_cell.angle_beta   90.00
_cell.angle_gamma   90.00
#
_symmetry.space_group_name_H-M   'P 1'
#
loop_
_entity.id
_entity.type
_entity.pdbx_description
1 polymer ?
#
loop_
_entity_poly.entity_id
_entity_poly.type
_entity_poly.pdbx_seq_one_letter_code
_entity_poly.pdbx_strand_id
1 'polypeptide(L)'
;ASAMPEYSETVETVKADSAEYTKTVEVIGNIVVPHHVVLRNESSGVVASVNFDSGDSVKQGDIIIQLDVDAELANIRSATARETLAQSIYNRSQKLRHSEAISQEQLDKAVAELAVIKAEIEVLKDKIR
;
A
#
# COMPACT_ATOMS: atom_id res chain seq x y z
N ALA A 1 -10.48 -77.32 -70.57
CA ALA A 1 -10.88 -75.99 -70.09
C ALA A 1 -12.30 -76.09 -69.57
N SER A 2 -12.52 -75.75 -68.29
CA SER A 2 -13.73 -75.17 -67.70
C SER A 2 -13.39 -74.89 -66.24
N ALA A 3 -13.31 -73.60 -65.90
CA ALA A 3 -12.98 -73.09 -64.57
C ALA A 3 -14.20 -73.22 -63.65
N MET A 4 -13.98 -73.74 -62.44
CA MET A 4 -14.99 -73.69 -61.38
C MET A 4 -15.04 -72.25 -60.84
N PRO A 5 -16.24 -71.69 -60.60
CA PRO A 5 -16.36 -70.35 -60.01
C PRO A 5 -15.79 -70.34 -58.59
N GLU A 6 -15.01 -69.30 -58.27
CA GLU A 6 -14.43 -69.12 -56.94
C GLU A 6 -15.53 -68.88 -55.89
N TYR A 7 -15.28 -69.36 -54.67
CA TYR A 7 -16.17 -69.23 -53.52
C TYR A 7 -16.50 -67.76 -53.24
N SER A 8 -17.79 -67.45 -53.06
CA SER A 8 -18.25 -66.14 -52.60
C SER A 8 -18.89 -66.24 -51.23
N GLU A 9 -18.56 -65.28 -50.38
CA GLU A 9 -19.09 -65.10 -49.03
C GLU A 9 -19.69 -63.70 -48.94
N THR A 10 -20.82 -63.58 -48.25
CA THR A 10 -21.50 -62.28 -48.13
C THR A 10 -20.95 -61.55 -46.92
N VAL A 11 -20.60 -60.28 -47.09
CA VAL A 11 -20.09 -59.43 -46.01
C VAL A 11 -20.99 -58.22 -45.82
N GLU A 12 -21.13 -57.81 -44.57
CA GLU A 12 -21.84 -56.59 -44.21
C GLU A 12 -20.90 -55.39 -44.38
N THR A 13 -21.40 -54.31 -44.98
CA THR A 13 -20.61 -53.10 -45.20
C THR A 13 -21.36 -51.86 -44.73
N VAL A 14 -20.60 -50.84 -44.34
CA VAL A 14 -21.12 -49.52 -43.98
C VAL A 14 -20.35 -48.46 -44.76
N LYS A 15 -21.05 -47.42 -45.23
CA LYS A 15 -20.43 -46.24 -45.84
C LYS A 15 -19.99 -45.26 -44.75
N ALA A 16 -18.77 -44.77 -44.86
CA ALA A 16 -18.26 -43.75 -43.95
C ALA A 16 -18.75 -42.36 -44.40
N ASP A 17 -19.34 -41.61 -43.47
CA ASP A 17 -19.71 -40.21 -43.65
C ASP A 17 -18.67 -39.30 -42.97
N SER A 18 -18.43 -38.12 -43.54
CA SER A 18 -17.51 -37.13 -42.96
C SER A 18 -18.21 -36.36 -41.85
N ALA A 19 -17.58 -36.31 -40.67
CA ALA A 19 -18.02 -35.48 -39.56
C ALA A 19 -16.92 -34.50 -39.16
N GLU A 20 -17.29 -33.31 -38.71
CA GLU A 20 -16.34 -32.37 -38.12
C GLU A 20 -15.88 -32.89 -36.75
N TYR A 21 -14.58 -33.15 -36.63
CA TYR A 21 -13.96 -33.64 -35.41
C TYR A 21 -12.96 -32.61 -34.89
N THR A 22 -13.22 -32.07 -33.70
CA THR A 22 -12.27 -31.21 -32.99
C THR A 22 -11.55 -32.02 -31.92
N LYS A 23 -10.22 -32.13 -32.05
CA LYS A 23 -9.39 -32.81 -31.07
C LYS A 23 -9.26 -31.95 -29.80
N THR A 24 -9.81 -32.42 -28.70
CA THR A 24 -9.57 -31.86 -27.36
C THR A 24 -8.44 -32.60 -26.65
N VAL A 25 -7.71 -31.89 -25.80
CA VAL A 25 -6.69 -32.44 -24.91
C VAL A 25 -6.99 -31.95 -23.50
N GLU A 26 -7.17 -32.87 -22.57
CA GLU A 26 -7.32 -32.55 -21.15
C GLU A 26 -5.94 -32.47 -20.49
N VAL A 27 -5.73 -31.41 -19.73
CA VAL A 27 -4.51 -31.20 -18.95
C VAL A 27 -4.87 -30.87 -17.51
N ILE A 28 -4.09 -31.40 -16.57
CA ILE A 28 -4.20 -31.04 -15.16
C ILE A 28 -3.31 -29.82 -14.92
N GLY A 29 -3.91 -28.72 -14.51
CA GLY A 29 -3.22 -27.48 -14.15
C GLY A 29 -3.47 -27.13 -12.69
N ASN A 30 -2.46 -26.55 -12.03
CA ASN A 30 -2.60 -26.01 -10.69
C ASN A 30 -2.77 -24.49 -10.78
N ILE A 31 -3.71 -23.95 -9.99
CA ILE A 31 -3.86 -22.51 -9.82
C ILE A 31 -2.83 -22.07 -8.78
N VAL A 32 -2.00 -21.08 -9.14
CA VAL A 32 -1.06 -20.45 -8.21
C VAL A 32 -1.52 -19.03 -7.92
N VAL A 33 -1.48 -18.64 -6.63
CA VAL A 33 -1.77 -17.26 -6.23
C VAL A 33 -0.55 -16.41 -6.60
N PRO A 34 -0.70 -15.41 -7.49
CA PRO A 34 0.45 -14.67 -8.00
C PRO A 34 1.09 -13.74 -6.95
N HIS A 35 0.32 -13.32 -5.93
CA HIS A 35 0.79 -12.36 -4.92
C HIS A 35 0.30 -12.77 -3.54
N HIS A 36 1.25 -13.14 -2.68
CA HIS A 36 1.03 -13.37 -1.26
C HIS A 36 2.01 -12.48 -0.48
N VAL A 37 1.50 -11.66 0.44
CA VAL A 37 2.31 -10.75 1.27
C VAL A 37 2.02 -10.99 2.73
N VAL A 38 3.07 -10.99 3.55
CA VAL A 38 2.94 -11.01 5.01
C VAL A 38 3.06 -9.57 5.49
N LEU A 39 1.97 -9.04 6.05
CA LEU A 39 1.97 -7.71 6.63
C LEU A 39 2.72 -7.71 7.96
N ARG A 40 3.56 -6.70 8.15
CA ARG A 40 4.29 -6.45 9.40
C ARG A 40 4.19 -4.97 9.73
N ASN A 41 4.18 -4.66 11.02
CA ASN A 41 4.27 -3.30 11.51
C ASN A 41 5.65 -2.70 11.23
N GLU A 42 5.70 -1.45 10.79
CA GLU A 42 6.96 -0.72 10.59
C GLU A 42 7.62 -0.30 11.92
N SER A 43 6.80 -0.07 12.95
CA SER A 43 7.25 0.32 14.30
C SER A 43 6.60 -0.55 15.38
N SER A 44 7.31 -0.76 16.48
CA SER A 44 6.77 -1.47 17.65
C SER A 44 5.74 -0.61 18.37
N GLY A 45 4.60 -1.18 18.73
CA GLY A 45 3.53 -0.47 19.43
C GLY A 45 2.44 -1.40 19.93
N VAL A 46 1.52 -0.85 20.71
CA VAL A 46 0.30 -1.55 21.15
C VAL A 46 -0.76 -1.39 20.06
N VAL A 47 -1.47 -2.47 19.73
CA VAL A 47 -2.59 -2.40 18.78
C VAL A 47 -3.77 -1.74 19.46
N ALA A 48 -4.21 -0.60 18.92
CA ALA A 48 -5.40 0.12 19.36
C ALA A 48 -6.68 -0.47 18.72
N SER A 49 -6.62 -0.83 17.43
CA SER A 49 -7.75 -1.44 16.74
C SER A 49 -7.33 -2.40 15.63
N VAL A 50 -8.20 -3.36 15.37
CA VAL A 50 -8.15 -4.29 14.23
C VAL A 50 -9.47 -4.12 13.47
N ASN A 51 -9.40 -3.72 12.20
CA ASN A 51 -10.58 -3.33 11.42
C ASN A 51 -10.87 -4.33 10.28
N PHE A 52 -10.54 -5.60 10.46
CA PHE A 52 -10.83 -6.65 9.48
C PHE A 52 -11.16 -7.97 10.17
N ASP A 53 -11.99 -8.79 9.54
CA ASP A 53 -12.24 -10.17 9.92
C ASP A 53 -11.54 -11.17 9.00
N SER A 54 -11.43 -12.41 9.46
CA SER A 54 -10.79 -13.48 8.69
C SER A 54 -11.58 -13.80 7.41
N GLY A 55 -10.95 -13.57 6.26
CA GLY A 55 -11.56 -13.79 4.94
C GLY A 55 -12.09 -12.53 4.27
N ASP A 56 -11.98 -11.36 4.91
CA ASP A 56 -12.41 -10.09 4.32
C ASP A 56 -11.53 -9.67 3.13
N SER A 57 -12.18 -9.01 2.17
CA SER A 57 -11.50 -8.38 1.03
C SER A 57 -11.21 -6.92 1.37
N VAL A 58 -9.93 -6.56 1.41
CA VAL A 58 -9.44 -5.21 1.69
C VAL A 58 -8.93 -4.54 0.42
N LYS A 59 -9.11 -3.23 0.33
CA LYS A 59 -8.63 -2.41 -0.79
C LYS A 59 -7.35 -1.68 -0.40
N GLN A 60 -6.64 -1.20 -1.41
CA GLN A 60 -5.48 -0.34 -1.20
C GLN A 60 -5.89 0.93 -0.43
N GLY A 61 -5.23 1.18 0.70
CA GLY A 61 -5.48 2.34 1.56
C GLY A 61 -6.42 2.05 2.74
N ASP A 62 -7.01 0.87 2.84
CA ASP A 62 -7.84 0.52 4.00
C ASP A 62 -6.95 0.36 5.25
N ILE A 63 -7.41 0.90 6.37
CA ILE A 63 -6.71 0.79 7.66
C ILE A 63 -7.07 -0.57 8.26
N ILE A 64 -6.15 -1.53 8.16
CA ILE A 64 -6.36 -2.91 8.65
C ILE A 64 -6.07 -3.01 10.16
N ILE A 65 -5.00 -2.37 10.61
CA ILE A 65 -4.55 -2.35 12.00
C ILE A 65 -4.13 -0.92 12.33
N GLN A 66 -4.54 -0.43 13.50
CA GLN A 66 -4.07 0.85 14.02
C GLN A 66 -3.30 0.63 15.31
N LEU A 67 -2.12 1.24 15.41
CA LEU A 67 -1.36 1.30 16.65
C LEU A 67 -1.84 2.47 17.52
N ASP A 68 -1.70 2.31 18.83
CA ASP A 68 -1.89 3.39 19.80
C ASP A 68 -0.81 4.46 19.57
N VAL A 69 -1.25 5.69 19.29
CA VAL A 69 -0.41 6.85 18.98
C VAL A 69 -0.75 8.04 19.88
N ASP A 70 -1.42 7.82 21.01
CA ASP A 70 -1.86 8.90 21.90
C ASP A 70 -0.68 9.74 22.44
N ALA A 71 0.45 9.08 22.73
CA ALA A 71 1.67 9.73 23.17
C ALA A 71 2.30 10.58 22.06
N GLU A 72 2.41 10.05 20.85
CA GLU A 72 2.90 10.77 19.67
C GLU A 72 2.01 11.99 19.35
N LEU A 73 0.68 11.83 19.40
CA LEU A 73 -0.26 12.92 19.21
C LEU A 73 -0.12 14.00 20.30
N ALA A 74 0.13 13.61 21.55
CA ALA A 74 0.41 14.56 22.63
C ALA A 74 1.70 15.35 22.39
N ASN A 75 2.75 14.69 21.90
CA ASN A 75 4.01 15.33 21.54
C ASN A 75 3.85 16.32 20.39
N ILE A 76 3.08 15.96 19.34
CA ILE A 76 2.74 16.88 18.25
C ILE A 76 2.02 18.10 18.80
N ARG A 77 0.99 17.93 19.65
CA ARG A 77 0.26 19.07 20.25
C ARG A 77 1.19 20.00 21.03
N SER A 78 2.11 19.45 21.82
CA SER A 78 3.12 20.21 22.57
C SER A 78 4.07 20.98 21.63
N ALA A 79 4.56 20.34 20.57
CA ALA A 79 5.45 20.97 19.60
C ALA A 79 4.72 22.07 18.79
N THR A 80 3.46 21.87 18.39
CA THR A 80 2.64 22.89 17.72
C THR A 80 2.40 24.12 18.60
N ALA A 81 2.24 23.94 19.91
CA ALA A 81 2.14 25.08 20.84
C ALA A 81 3.47 25.88 20.89
N ARG A 82 4.61 25.18 20.92
CA ARG A 82 5.94 25.81 20.83
C ARG A 82 6.15 26.53 19.50
N GLU A 83 5.71 25.96 18.38
CA GLU A 83 5.76 26.60 17.05
C GLU A 83 4.98 27.91 17.05
N THR A 84 3.78 27.90 17.61
CA THR A 84 2.93 29.10 17.68
C THR A 84 3.63 30.23 18.45
N LEU A 85 4.31 29.89 19.56
CA LEU A 85 5.09 30.84 20.32
C LEU A 85 6.30 31.36 19.53
N ALA A 86 7.08 30.46 18.91
CA ALA A 86 8.24 30.83 18.10
C ALA A 86 7.86 31.68 16.89
N GLN A 87 6.72 31.39 16.25
CA GLN A 87 6.19 32.16 15.13
C GLN A 87 5.79 33.57 15.58
N SER A 88 5.18 33.71 16.76
CA SER A 88 4.88 35.02 17.35
C SER A 88 6.15 35.82 17.66
N ILE A 89 7.18 35.16 18.19
CA ILE A 89 8.50 35.78 18.45
C ILE A 89 9.14 36.22 17.13
N TYR A 90 9.20 35.35 16.12
CA TYR A 90 9.73 35.68 14.79
C TYR A 90 9.00 36.88 14.17
N ASN A 91 7.67 36.88 14.18
CA ASN A 91 6.87 37.99 13.64
C ASN A 91 7.17 39.31 14.36
N ARG A 92 7.35 39.26 15.69
CA ARG A 92 7.72 40.44 16.49
C ARG A 92 9.16 40.88 16.20
N SER A 93 10.11 39.95 16.13
CA SER A 93 11.50 40.24 15.80
C SER A 93 11.65 40.84 14.41
N GLN A 94 10.89 40.36 13.41
CA GLN A 94 10.91 40.91 12.06
C GLN A 94 10.45 42.38 12.05
N LYS A 95 9.38 42.72 12.78
CA LYS A 95 8.92 44.11 12.92
C LYS A 95 9.94 44.99 13.63
N LEU A 96 10.53 44.50 14.72
CA LEU A 96 11.54 45.23 15.49
C LEU A 96 12.84 45.44 14.71
N ARG A 97 13.21 44.49 13.83
CA ARG A 97 14.35 44.64 12.93
C ARG A 97 14.11 45.76 11.91
N HIS A 98 12.89 45.85 11.39
CA HIS A 98 12.51 46.92 10.45
C HIS A 98 12.57 48.31 11.10
N SER A 99 12.28 48.40 12.40
CA SER A 99 12.43 49.63 13.19
C SER A 99 13.81 49.79 13.83
N GLU A 100 14.82 49.03 13.39
CA GLU A 100 16.21 49.02 13.92
C GLU A 100 16.34 48.81 15.44
N ALA A 101 15.31 48.25 16.10
CA ALA A 101 15.25 48.06 17.55
C ALA A 101 15.97 46.78 18.03
N ILE A 102 16.35 45.89 17.11
CA ILE A 102 17.12 44.66 17.41
C ILE A 102 18.22 44.40 16.37
N SER A 103 19.23 43.63 16.76
CA SER A 103 20.32 43.20 15.87
C SER A 103 19.85 42.14 14.85
N GLN A 104 20.60 42.01 13.75
CA GLN A 104 20.40 40.94 12.76
C GLN A 104 20.53 39.55 13.41
N GLU A 105 21.54 39.38 14.26
CA GLU A 105 21.79 38.14 15.01
C GLU A 105 20.55 37.70 15.80
N GLN A 106 19.81 38.64 16.39
CA GLN A 106 18.64 38.32 17.20
C GLN A 106 17.43 37.92 16.36
N LEU A 107 17.30 38.47 15.15
CA LEU A 107 16.34 37.99 14.16
C LEU A 107 16.72 36.60 13.67
N ASP A 108 17.99 36.38 13.34
CA ASP A 108 18.50 35.09 12.83
C ASP A 108 18.30 33.98 13.87
N LYS A 109 18.51 34.27 15.15
CA LYS A 109 18.17 33.36 16.27
C LYS A 109 16.69 32.99 16.29
N ALA A 110 15.79 33.97 16.12
CA ALA A 110 14.35 33.69 16.08
C ALA A 110 13.93 32.88 14.84
N VAL A 111 14.57 33.11 13.69
CA VAL A 111 14.38 32.31 12.48
C VAL A 111 14.83 30.88 12.70
N ALA A 112 16.04 30.69 13.26
CA ALA A 112 16.60 29.38 13.53
C ALA A 112 15.72 28.58 14.51
N GLU A 113 15.28 29.21 15.60
CA GLU A 113 14.39 28.58 16.59
C GLU A 113 13.08 28.10 15.96
N LEU A 114 12.44 28.95 15.15
CA LEU A 114 11.22 28.58 14.43
C LEU A 114 11.46 27.41 13.46
N ALA A 115 12.59 27.40 12.76
CA ALA A 115 12.94 26.32 11.83
C ALA A 115 13.18 25.00 12.56
N VAL A 116 13.87 25.02 13.71
CA VAL A 116 14.11 23.83 14.54
C VAL A 116 12.80 23.23 15.02
N ILE A 117 11.87 24.04 15.52
CA ILE A 117 10.58 23.53 16.02
C ILE A 117 9.74 22.97 14.88
N LYS A 118 9.77 23.59 13.69
CA LYS A 118 9.09 23.03 12.50
C LYS A 118 9.64 21.67 12.11
N ALA A 119 10.97 21.53 12.09
CA ALA A 119 11.62 20.25 11.82
C ALA A 119 11.27 19.20 12.89
N GLU A 120 11.19 19.60 14.17
CA GLU A 120 10.77 18.71 15.26
C GLU A 120 9.34 18.18 15.03
N ILE A 121 8.41 19.04 14.59
CA ILE A 121 7.04 18.63 14.25
C ILE A 121 7.03 17.66 13.06
N GLU A 122 7.83 17.89 12.02
CA GLU A 122 7.93 17.00 10.86
C GLU A 122 8.42 15.61 11.27
N VAL A 123 9.48 15.54 12.08
CA VAL A 123 10.00 14.27 12.61
C VAL A 123 8.94 13.53 13.44
N LEU A 124 8.17 14.26 14.27
CA LEU A 124 7.10 13.66 15.07
C LEU A 124 5.93 13.16 14.20
N LYS A 125 5.61 13.85 13.10
CA LYS A 125 4.57 13.41 12.16
C LYS A 125 4.99 12.19 11.37
N ASP A 126 6.25 12.13 10.93
CA ASP A 126 6.79 10.97 10.21
C ASP A 126 6.74 9.70 11.06
N LYS A 127 6.82 9.83 12.39
CA LYS A 127 6.71 8.69 13.31
C LYS A 127 5.28 8.10 13.40
N ILE A 128 4.24 8.85 13.03
CA ILE A 128 2.83 8.41 13.03
C ILE A 128 2.40 7.89 11.64
N ARG A 129 3.23 8.08 10.62
CA ARG A 129 2.91 7.74 9.24
C ARG A 129 2.86 6.23 8.99
#